data_AF-A0A3R7N079-F1
#
_entry.id   AF-A0A3R7N079-F1
#
_cell.length_a   1.000
_cell.length_b   1.000
_cell.length_c   1.000
_cell.angle_alpha   90.00
_cell.angle_beta   90.00
_cell.angle_gamma   90.00
#
_symmetry.space_group_name_H-M   'P 1'
#
loop_
_entity.id
_entity.type
_entity.pdbx_description
1 polymer ?
#
loop_
_entity_poly.entity_id
_entity_poly.type
_entity_poly.pdbx_seq_one_letter_code
_entity_poly.pdbx_strand_id
1 'polypeptide(L)'
;MDLCDVVQASPSRMLEGLDQKVEIADKLKPIVSELGCSLTQISIAWAVSNERVSTVLLGASHPVQLEETLQTIAFENKITPKVKTKVDQVGKFVPSLLKLDLFALVLNRFL
;
A
#
# COMPACT_ATOMS: atom_id res chain seq x y z
N MET A 1 20.45 3.62 31.18
CA MET A 1 19.51 3.15 30.15
C MET A 1 20.30 2.19 29.31
N ASP A 2 20.11 0.90 29.58
CA ASP A 2 21.05 -0.14 29.16
C ASP A 2 20.89 -0.43 27.66
N LEU A 3 21.99 -0.81 27.00
CA LEU A 3 22.01 -1.08 25.56
C LEU A 3 21.04 -2.23 25.19
N CYS A 4 20.77 -3.14 26.13
CA CYS A 4 19.77 -4.21 26.01
C CYS A 4 18.32 -3.70 26.03
N ASP A 5 18.00 -2.62 26.75
CA ASP A 5 16.64 -2.06 26.81
C ASP A 5 16.24 -1.46 25.46
N VAL A 6 17.21 -0.86 24.74
CA VAL A 6 16.99 -0.25 23.42
C VAL A 6 16.79 -1.31 22.33
N VAL A 7 17.49 -2.44 22.42
CA VAL A 7 17.33 -3.58 21.51
C VAL A 7 16.01 -4.31 21.77
N GLN A 8 15.57 -4.42 23.03
CA GLN A 8 14.26 -4.98 23.38
C GLN A 8 13.09 -4.04 23.05
N ALA A 9 13.33 -2.72 23.00
CA ALA A 9 12.34 -1.72 22.59
C ALA A 9 12.15 -1.60 21.06
N SER A 10 12.89 -2.37 20.25
CA SER A 10 12.70 -2.41 18.80
C SER A 10 12.42 -3.82 18.29
N PRO A 11 11.25 -4.41 18.63
CA PRO A 11 10.73 -5.51 17.84
C PRO A 11 10.15 -4.91 16.56
N SER A 12 10.85 -5.11 15.44
CA SER A 12 10.23 -5.27 14.12
C SER A 12 9.01 -4.37 13.81
N ARG A 13 9.19 -3.04 13.74
CA ARG A 13 8.18 -2.10 13.19
C ARG A 13 7.60 -2.58 11.84
N MET A 14 8.36 -3.41 11.12
CA MET A 14 8.01 -4.05 9.86
C MET A 14 6.74 -4.93 9.92
N LEU A 15 6.40 -5.51 11.07
CA LEU A 15 5.24 -6.41 11.22
C LEU A 15 4.06 -5.76 11.97
N GLU A 16 4.22 -4.54 12.48
CA GLU A 16 3.14 -3.84 13.18
C GLU A 16 1.93 -3.64 12.27
N GLY A 17 0.81 -4.23 12.70
CA GLY A 17 -0.47 -4.16 12.03
C GLY A 17 -0.55 -4.87 10.68
N LEU A 18 0.32 -5.84 10.43
CA LEU A 18 0.25 -6.70 9.24
C LEU A 18 -1.09 -7.44 9.17
N ASP A 19 -1.55 -8.01 10.30
CA ASP A 19 -2.80 -8.78 10.36
C ASP A 19 -4.01 -7.92 9.96
N GLN A 20 -4.07 -6.66 10.45
CA GLN A 20 -5.16 -5.76 10.07
C GLN A 20 -5.10 -5.39 8.60
N LYS A 21 -3.91 -5.22 8.02
CA LYS A 21 -3.73 -4.95 6.58
C LYS A 21 -4.16 -6.14 5.72
N VAL A 22 -3.87 -7.37 6.16
CA VAL A 22 -4.32 -8.60 5.50
C VAL A 22 -5.85 -8.69 5.55
N GLU A 23 -6.46 -8.40 6.70
CA GLU A 23 -7.92 -8.41 6.84
C GLU A 23 -8.60 -7.35 5.95
N ILE A 24 -8.00 -6.16 5.82
CA ILE A 24 -8.45 -5.13 4.88
C ILE A 24 -8.36 -5.64 3.44
N ALA A 25 -7.24 -6.27 3.06
CA ALA A 25 -7.07 -6.84 1.73
C ALA A 25 -8.12 -7.93 1.43
N ASP A 26 -8.46 -8.77 2.42
CA ASP A 26 -9.52 -9.77 2.29
C ASP A 26 -10.90 -9.15 2.06
N LYS A 27 -11.21 -8.06 2.76
CA LYS A 27 -12.46 -7.30 2.58
C LYS A 27 -12.56 -6.62 1.21
N LEU A 28 -11.45 -6.41 0.51
CA LEU A 28 -11.45 -5.85 -0.85
C LEU A 28 -11.72 -6.92 -1.94
N LYS A 29 -11.47 -8.21 -1.66
CA LYS A 29 -11.67 -9.29 -2.64
C LYS A 29 -13.05 -9.31 -3.30
N PRO A 30 -14.18 -9.11 -2.59
CA PRO A 30 -15.50 -9.09 -3.23
C PRO A 30 -15.67 -7.97 -4.26
N ILE A 31 -15.14 -6.78 -3.97
CA ILE A 31 -15.20 -5.61 -4.87
C ILE A 31 -14.39 -5.89 -6.14
N VAL A 32 -13.24 -6.53 -5.97
CA VAL A 32 -12.34 -6.90 -7.07
C VAL A 32 -12.97 -7.96 -7.97
N SER A 33 -13.62 -8.96 -7.39
CA SER A 33 -14.38 -9.98 -8.13
C SER A 33 -15.54 -9.38 -8.95
N GLU A 34 -16.25 -8.38 -8.42
CA GLU A 34 -17.31 -7.65 -9.17
C GLU A 34 -16.76 -6.94 -10.42
N LEU A 35 -15.51 -6.45 -10.36
CA LEU A 35 -14.89 -5.66 -11.44
C LEU A 35 -14.11 -6.51 -12.45
N GLY A 36 -13.90 -7.79 -12.13
CA GLY A 36 -13.18 -8.76 -12.95
C GLY A 36 -11.68 -8.42 -13.09
N CYS A 37 -11.07 -7.89 -12.04
CA CYS A 37 -9.64 -7.58 -11.99
C CYS A 37 -8.93 -8.37 -10.88
N SER A 38 -7.61 -8.27 -10.80
CA SER A 38 -6.85 -8.74 -9.63
C SER A 38 -6.73 -7.65 -8.55
N LEU A 39 -6.36 -8.06 -7.34
CA LEU A 39 -6.12 -7.11 -6.23
C LEU A 39 -4.94 -6.17 -6.55
N THR A 40 -3.92 -6.68 -7.23
CA THR A 40 -2.80 -5.90 -7.76
C THR A 40 -3.33 -4.83 -8.72
N GLN A 41 -4.12 -5.23 -9.71
CA GLN A 41 -4.67 -4.32 -10.72
C GLN A 41 -5.56 -3.23 -10.12
N ILE A 42 -6.46 -3.55 -9.18
CA ILE A 42 -7.30 -2.52 -8.56
C ILE A 42 -6.46 -1.50 -7.77
N SER A 43 -5.42 -1.95 -7.07
CA SER A 43 -4.61 -1.07 -6.22
C SER A 43 -3.84 -0.03 -7.05
N ILE A 44 -3.28 -0.46 -8.18
CA ILE A 44 -2.59 0.41 -9.12
C ILE A 44 -3.59 1.32 -9.83
N ALA A 45 -4.73 0.79 -10.30
CA ALA A 45 -5.76 1.60 -10.95
C ALA A 45 -6.31 2.69 -10.01
N TRP A 46 -6.51 2.36 -8.73
CA TRP A 46 -6.93 3.32 -7.72
C TRP A 46 -5.89 4.44 -7.55
N ALA A 47 -4.60 4.10 -7.48
CA ALA A 47 -3.52 5.08 -7.37
C ALA A 47 -3.43 6.00 -8.60
N VAL A 48 -3.49 5.43 -9.82
CA VAL A 48 -3.45 6.19 -11.09
C VAL A 48 -4.67 7.09 -11.24
N SER A 49 -5.85 6.65 -10.77
CA SER A 49 -7.09 7.43 -10.89
C SER A 49 -7.12 8.72 -10.07
N ASN A 50 -6.11 8.99 -9.24
CA ASN A 50 -6.03 10.21 -8.44
C ASN A 50 -5.28 11.29 -9.22
N GLU A 51 -5.97 12.39 -9.55
CA GLU A 51 -5.40 13.53 -10.31
C GLU A 51 -4.16 14.16 -9.66
N ARG A 52 -3.95 13.97 -8.35
CA ARG A 52 -2.76 14.46 -7.64
C ARG A 52 -1.53 13.54 -7.80
N VAL A 53 -1.70 12.37 -8.40
CA VAL A 53 -0.62 11.41 -8.65
C VAL A 53 -0.18 11.56 -10.09
N SER A 54 1.05 12.04 -10.31
CA SER A 54 1.60 12.18 -11.66
C SER A 54 2.19 10.86 -12.19
N THR A 55 2.72 10.01 -11.30
CA THR A 55 3.38 8.76 -11.68
C THR A 55 3.27 7.74 -10.55
N VAL A 56 3.02 6.49 -10.92
CA VAL A 56 3.04 5.34 -10.00
C VAL A 56 4.31 4.53 -10.29
N LEU A 57 5.17 4.38 -9.28
CA LEU A 57 6.38 3.57 -9.37
C LEU A 57 6.03 2.11 -9.09
N LEU A 58 6.41 1.23 -10.01
CA LEU A 58 6.08 -0.19 -9.96
C LEU A 58 7.35 -1.01 -9.72
N GLY A 59 7.25 -2.05 -8.89
CA GLY A 59 8.31 -3.04 -8.68
C GLY A 59 7.82 -4.43 -9.07
N ALA A 60 8.63 -5.18 -9.81
CA ALA A 60 8.34 -6.55 -10.21
C ALA A 60 9.61 -7.40 -10.10
N SER A 61 9.50 -8.55 -9.44
CA SER A 61 10.59 -9.53 -9.35
C SER A 61 10.64 -10.46 -10.56
N HIS A 62 9.51 -10.62 -11.25
CA HIS A 62 9.37 -11.49 -12.41
C HIS A 62 8.57 -10.81 -13.54
N PRO A 63 8.82 -11.16 -14.82
CA PRO A 63 8.10 -10.58 -15.96
C PRO A 63 6.59 -10.71 -15.86
N VAL A 64 6.08 -11.85 -15.38
CA VAL A 64 4.64 -12.11 -15.24
C VAL A 64 3.96 -11.08 -14.31
N GLN A 65 4.64 -10.65 -13.24
CA GLN A 65 4.11 -9.63 -12.32
C GLN A 65 4.03 -8.25 -12.99
N LEU A 66 5.02 -7.94 -13.83
CA LEU A 66 5.03 -6.71 -14.61
C LEU A 66 3.91 -6.72 -15.66
N GLU A 67 3.72 -7.84 -16.37
CA GLU A 67 2.65 -8.01 -17.35
C GLU A 67 1.26 -7.82 -16.71
N GLU A 68 1.00 -8.46 -15.56
CA GLU A 68 -0.25 -8.30 -14.81
C GLU A 68 -0.48 -6.83 -14.39
N THR A 69 0.59 -6.18 -13.93
CA THR A 69 0.58 -4.77 -13.53
C THR A 69 0.28 -3.84 -14.70
N LEU A 70 0.88 -4.06 -15.86
CA LEU A 70 0.67 -3.22 -17.05
C LEU A 70 -0.75 -3.36 -17.63
N GLN A 71 -1.36 -4.54 -17.50
CA GLN A 71 -2.75 -4.76 -17.91
C GLN A 71 -3.75 -3.90 -17.11
N THR A 72 -3.34 -3.32 -15.98
CA THR A 72 -4.15 -2.42 -15.16
C THR A 72 -4.72 -1.23 -15.93
N ILE A 73 -4.03 -0.75 -16.97
CA ILE A 73 -4.47 0.39 -17.79
C ILE A 73 -5.88 0.16 -18.36
N ALA A 74 -6.24 -1.10 -18.66
CA ALA A 74 -7.58 -1.45 -19.13
C ALA A 74 -8.71 -1.25 -18.09
N PHE A 75 -8.36 -1.11 -16.81
CA PHE A 75 -9.29 -1.01 -15.69
C PHE A 75 -9.41 0.40 -15.11
N GLU A 76 -8.63 1.38 -15.59
CA GLU A 76 -8.65 2.77 -15.11
C GLU A 76 -10.08 3.35 -15.16
N ASN A 77 -10.76 3.19 -16.30
CA ASN A 77 -12.12 3.69 -16.51
C ASN A 77 -13.18 3.01 -15.61
N LYS A 78 -12.85 1.87 -14.99
CA LYS A 78 -13.76 1.17 -14.06
C LYS A 78 -13.71 1.75 -12.64
N ILE A 79 -12.70 2.55 -12.31
CA ILE A 79 -12.56 3.22 -11.01
C ILE A 79 -13.47 4.45 -10.93
N THR A 80 -14.77 4.19 -10.92
CA THR A 80 -15.78 5.23 -10.74
C THR A 80 -15.70 5.83 -9.32
N PRO A 81 -16.21 7.06 -9.10
CA PRO A 81 -16.28 7.65 -7.76
C PRO A 81 -16.96 6.73 -6.74
N LYS A 82 -17.97 5.96 -7.16
CA LYS A 82 -18.66 4.97 -6.32
C LYS A 82 -17.73 3.84 -5.85
N VAL A 83 -16.87 3.34 -6.75
CA VAL A 83 -15.87 2.31 -6.40
C VAL A 83 -14.83 2.89 -5.45
N LYS A 84 -14.36 4.12 -5.68
CA LYS A 84 -13.45 4.81 -4.75
C LYS A 84 -14.04 4.91 -3.34
N THR A 85 -15.28 5.36 -3.21
CA THR A 85 -15.96 5.41 -1.91
C THR A 85 -16.06 4.05 -1.24
N LYS A 86 -16.37 2.98 -1.99
CA LYS A 86 -16.39 1.61 -1.42
C LYS A 86 -15.01 1.20 -0.88
N VAL A 87 -13.94 1.46 -1.64
CA VAL A 87 -12.56 1.14 -1.23
C VAL A 87 -12.15 1.95 0.01
N ASP A 88 -12.45 3.24 0.04
CA ASP A 88 -12.11 4.13 1.16
C ASP A 88 -12.84 3.75 2.46
N GLN A 89 -14.05 3.18 2.36
CA GLN A 89 -14.78 2.66 3.52
C GLN A 89 -14.10 1.44 4.14
N VAL A 90 -13.44 0.61 3.32
CA VAL A 90 -12.72 -0.59 3.78
C VAL A 90 -11.33 -0.23 4.31
N GLY A 91 -10.59 0.59 3.56
CA GLY A 91 -9.20 0.96 3.85
C GLY A 91 -9.06 2.37 4.40
N LYS A 92 -9.80 2.73 5.46
CA LYS A 92 -9.78 4.07 6.06
C LYS A 92 -8.38 4.42 6.57
N PHE A 93 -7.57 5.03 5.72
CA PHE A 93 -6.22 5.48 6.04
C PHE A 93 -6.22 6.98 6.35
N VAL A 94 -5.64 7.34 7.49
CA VAL A 94 -5.39 8.72 7.86
C VAL A 94 -3.88 8.92 7.90
N PRO A 95 -3.31 9.80 7.06
CA PRO A 95 -1.88 10.07 7.10
C PRO A 95 -1.51 10.62 8.48
N SER A 96 -0.47 10.05 9.08
CA SER A 96 0.08 10.51 10.35
C SER A 96 1.47 11.08 10.13
N LEU A 97 1.89 12.01 10.99
CA LEU A 97 3.23 12.58 10.92
C LEU A 97 4.26 11.46 11.14
N LEU A 98 5.29 11.45 10.29
CA LEU A 98 6.41 10.53 10.42
C LEU A 98 7.07 10.78 11.78
N LYS A 99 7.03 9.76 12.64
CA LYS A 99 7.84 9.73 13.85
C LYS A 99 9.25 9.32 13.46
N LEU A 100 10.23 10.17 13.76
CA LEU A 100 11.65 9.88 13.56
C LEU A 100 11.98 8.58 14.30
N ASP A 101 12.45 7.57 13.58
CA ASP A 101 12.92 6.32 14.18
C ASP A 101 14.43 6.21 14.10
N LEU A 102 14.96 5.14 14.71
CA LEU A 102 16.39 4.90 14.79
C LEU A 102 17.04 4.82 13.40
N PHE A 103 16.34 4.32 12.38
CA PHE A 103 16.85 4.25 11.01
C PHE A 103 16.88 5.63 10.35
N ALA A 104 15.84 6.44 10.54
CA ALA A 104 15.84 7.83 10.08
C ALA A 104 16.97 8.65 10.74
N LEU A 105 17.24 8.41 12.02
CA LEU A 105 18.36 9.01 12.74
C LEU A 105 19.73 8.55 12.22
N VAL A 106 19.88 7.27 11.88
CA VAL A 106 21.14 6.74 11.32
C VAL A 106 21.40 7.30 9.92
N LEU A 107 20.39 7.42 9.06
CA LEU A 107 20.51 8.00 7.73
C LEU A 107 20.85 9.50 7.77
N ASN A 108 20.23 10.25 8.69
CA ASN A 108 20.57 11.67 8.92
C ASN A 108 21.97 11.90 9.46
N ARG A 109 22.68 10.86 9.93
CA ARG A 109 24.05 10.99 10.43
C ARG A 109 25.09 11.08 9.30
N PHE A 110 24.71 10.72 8.07
CA PHE A 110 25.60 10.65 6.91
C PHE A 110 25.24 11.66 5.81
N LEU A 111 24.25 12.53 6.06
CA LEU A 111 23.90 13.71 5.27
C LEU A 111 24.26 14.96 6.08
#